data_AF-A0A7W0P1C2-F1
#
_entry.id   AF-A0A7W0P1C2-F1
#
_cell.length_a   1.000
_cell.length_b   1.000
_cell.length_c   1.000
_cell.angle_alpha   90.00
_cell.angle_beta   90.00
_cell.angle_gamma   90.00
#
_symmetry.space_group_name_H-M   'P 1'
#
loop_
_entity.id
_entity.type
_entity.pdbx_description
1 polymer ?
#
loop_
_entity_poly.entity_id
_entity_poly.type
_entity_poly.pdbx_seq_one_letter_code
_entity_poly.pdbx_strand_id
1 'polypeptide(L)' 'MPGQAAFFDLDKTIIARSSTLAFSRPLYRAGFLNRRALIKAAIAQTYYQMFGADHAQLE' A
#
# COMPACT_ATOMS: atom_id res chain seq x y z
N MET A 1 17.17 31.93 -0.29
CA MET A 1 15.84 31.66 0.30
C MET A 1 15.62 30.16 0.19
N PRO A 2 15.54 29.37 1.28
CA PRO A 2 15.15 27.98 1.15
C PRO A 2 13.72 27.94 0.57
N GLY A 3 13.51 27.20 -0.51
CA GLY A 3 12.21 27.10 -1.16
C GLY A 3 11.20 26.41 -0.23
N GLN A 4 9.95 26.85 -0.25
CA GLN A 4 8.87 26.16 0.46
C GLN A 4 8.54 24.84 -0.26
N ALA A 5 8.34 23.79 0.53
CA ALA A 5 7.89 22.48 0.06
C ALA A 5 6.66 22.04 0.86
N ALA A 6 5.74 21.37 0.19
CA ALA A 6 4.59 20.71 0.81
C ALA A 6 4.67 19.20 0.53
N PHE A 7 4.37 18.40 1.54
CA PHE A 7 4.37 16.95 1.44
C PHE A 7 2.94 16.45 1.56
N PHE A 8 2.56 15.55 0.66
CA PHE A 8 1.24 14.92 0.66
C PHE A 8 1.42 13.42 0.75
N ASP A 9 0.63 12.78 1.60
CA ASP A 9 0.57 11.33 1.60
C ASP A 9 -0.03 10.84 0.28
N LEU A 10 0.40 9.66 -0.17
CA LEU A 10 -0.05 9.07 -1.41
C LEU A 10 -1.36 8.29 -1.18
N ASP A 11 -1.38 7.44 -0.15
CA ASP A 11 -2.46 6.51 0.14
C ASP A 11 -3.71 7.25 0.65
N LYS A 12 -4.86 6.99 0.04
CA LYS A 12 -6.15 7.62 0.34
C LYS A 12 -6.22 9.14 0.19
N THR A 13 -5.12 9.84 -0.08
CA THR A 13 -5.06 11.29 -0.32
C THR A 13 -4.92 11.60 -1.82
N ILE A 14 -3.85 11.16 -2.47
CA ILE A 14 -3.64 11.37 -3.91
C ILE A 14 -4.28 10.22 -4.72
N ILE A 15 -4.21 9.00 -4.21
CA ILE A 15 -4.86 7.83 -4.83
C ILE A 15 -5.95 7.27 -3.91
N ALA A 16 -7.12 6.97 -4.47
CA ALA A 16 -8.27 6.43 -3.73
C ALA A 16 -8.08 4.96 -3.24
N ARG A 17 -6.86 4.43 -3.26
CA ARG A 17 -6.49 3.07 -2.86
C ARG A 17 -5.10 3.07 -2.23
N SER A 18 -4.73 2.01 -1.51
CA SER A 18 -3.33 1.89 -1.04
C SER A 18 -2.35 1.77 -2.21
N SER A 19 -1.22 2.46 -2.12
CA SER A 19 -0.11 2.41 -3.07
C SER A 19 0.44 0.99 -3.21
N THR A 20 0.52 0.23 -2.12
CA THR A 20 0.96 -1.16 -2.14
C THR A 20 0.10 -2.00 -3.09
N LEU A 21 -1.23 -1.86 -2.98
CA LEU A 21 -2.16 -2.50 -3.89
C LEU A 21 -2.02 -1.92 -5.30
N ALA A 22 -1.83 -0.60 -5.40
CA ALA A 22 -1.74 0.09 -6.68
C ALA A 22 -0.57 -0.35 -7.54
N PHE A 23 0.58 -0.57 -6.92
CA PHE A 23 1.84 -0.88 -7.59
C PHE A 23 2.16 -2.38 -7.62
N SER A 24 1.48 -3.21 -6.82
CA SER A 24 1.69 -4.67 -6.80
C SER A 24 1.69 -5.33 -8.19
N ARG A 25 0.66 -5.06 -9.01
CA ARG A 25 0.51 -5.64 -10.36
C ARG A 25 1.50 -5.05 -11.38
N PRO A 26 1.71 -3.73 -11.46
CA PRO A 26 2.79 -3.15 -12.28
C PRO A 26 4.19 -3.69 -11.93
N LEU A 27 4.54 -3.73 -10.64
CA LEU A 27 5.84 -4.19 -10.15
C LEU A 27 6.04 -5.69 -10.42
N TYR A 28 4.98 -6.49 -10.33
CA TYR A 28 5.01 -7.90 -10.73
C TYR A 28 5.28 -8.06 -12.24
N ARG A 29 4.59 -7.28 -13.09
CA ARG A 29 4.80 -7.33 -14.56
C ARG A 29 6.19 -6.85 -14.97
N ALA A 30 6.77 -5.92 -14.22
CA ALA A 30 8.11 -5.41 -14.44
C ALA A 30 9.22 -6.30 -13.82
N GLY A 31 8.87 -7.42 -13.18
CA GLY A 31 9.83 -8.36 -12.59
C GLY A 31 10.39 -7.94 -11.23
N PHE A 32 10.01 -6.78 -10.70
CA PHE A 32 10.41 -6.29 -9.38
C PHE A 32 9.74 -7.04 -8.23
N LEU A 33 8.60 -7.70 -8.49
CA LEU A 33 7.95 -8.60 -7.54
C LEU A 33 7.84 -10.00 -8.15
N ASN A 34 8.24 -11.02 -7.38
CA ASN A 34 8.01 -12.41 -7.75
C ASN A 34 6.59 -12.88 -7.35
N ARG A 35 6.10 -13.99 -7.93
CA ARG A 35 4.75 -14.53 -7.64
C ARG A 35 4.51 -14.77 -6.15
N ARG A 36 5.53 -15.26 -5.42
CA ARG A 36 5.43 -15.54 -3.98
C ARG A 36 5.22 -14.25 -3.19
N ALA A 37 5.90 -13.17 -3.54
CA ALA A 37 5.74 -11.86 -2.94
C ALA A 37 4.33 -11.30 -3.20
N LEU A 38 3.81 -11.47 -4.42
CA LEU A 38 2.45 -11.05 -4.76
C LEU A 38 1.40 -11.81 -3.93
N ILE A 39 1.56 -13.13 -3.76
CA ILE A 39 0.66 -13.96 -2.95
C ILE A 39 0.74 -13.55 -1.47
N LYS A 40 1.95 -13.37 -0.92
CA LYS A 40 2.12 -12.90 0.46
C LYS A 40 1.47 -11.53 0.69
N ALA A 41 1.65 -10.60 -0.25
CA ALA A 41 1.03 -9.28 -0.18
C ALA A 41 -0.51 -9.38 -0.23
N ALA A 42 -1.06 -10.25 -1.08
CA ALA A 42 -2.51 -10.49 -1.11
C ALA A 42 -3.02 -11.06 0.22
N ILE A 43 -2.35 -12.06 0.79
CA ILE A 43 -2.72 -12.63 2.10
C ILE A 43 -2.65 -11.57 3.21
N ALA A 44 -1.58 -10.78 3.26
CA ALA A 44 -1.42 -9.71 4.24
C ALA A 44 -2.50 -8.63 4.08
N GLN A 45 -2.85 -8.27 2.85
CA GLN A 45 -3.90 -7.28 2.56
C GLN A 45 -5.29 -7.80 2.96
N THR A 46 -5.59 -9.07 2.73
CA THR A 46 -6.84 -9.71 3.16
C THR A 46 -6.90 -9.81 4.68
N TYR A 47 -5.79 -10.21 5.32
CA TYR A 47 -5.69 -10.26 6.78
C TYR A 47 -5.88 -8.86 7.39
N TYR A 48 -5.26 -7.82 6.83
CA TYR A 48 -5.45 -6.43 7.25
C TYR A 48 -6.90 -5.95 7.05
N GLN A 49 -7.56 -6.33 5.95
CA GLN A 49 -8.97 -5.97 5.77
C GLN A 49 -9.90 -6.71 6.75
N MET A 50 -9.60 -7.96 7.10
CA MET A 50 -10.41 -8.78 8.00
C MET A 50 -10.19 -8.44 9.48
N PHE A 51 -8.94 -8.14 9.87
CA PHE A 51 -8.54 -7.99 11.29
C PHE A 51 -7.92 -6.63 11.61
N GLY A 52 -7.45 -5.88 10.61
CA GLY A 52 -6.93 -4.51 10.79
C GLY A 52 -7.98 -3.42 10.61
N ALA A 53 -9.19 -3.77 10.16
CA ALA A 53 -10.36 -2.89 10.19
C ALA A 53 -11.05 -2.85 11.57
N ASP A 54 -10.67 -3.75 12.50
CA ASP A 54 -10.95 -3.57 13.92
C ASP A 54 -10.05 -2.43 14.43
N HIS A 55 -10.60 -1.23 14.37
CA HIS A 55 -10.00 0.04 14.75
C HIS A 55 -9.63 0.18 16.26
N ALA A 56 -9.36 -0.91 16.96
CA ALA A 56 -9.20 -0.93 18.43
C ALA A 56 -7.81 -1.34 18.95
N GLN A 57 -6.82 -1.64 18.10
CA GLN A 57 -5.51 -2.12 18.60
C GLN A 57 -4.28 -1.40 18.02
N LEU A 58 -4.45 -0.14 17.61
CA LEU A 58 -3.35 0.79 17.35
C LEU A 58 -3.68 2.15 18.00
N GLU A 59 -3.98 2.13 19.29
CA GLU A 59 -3.57 3.21 20.20
C GLU A 59 -2.20 2.86 20.80
#